data_AF-X1QVD2-F1
#
_entry.id   AF-X1QVD2-F1
#
_cell.length_a   1.000
_cell.length_b   1.000
_cell.length_c   1.000
_cell.angle_alpha   90.00
_cell.angle_beta   90.00
_cell.angle_gamma   90.00
#
_symmetry.space_group_name_H-M   'P 1'
#
loop_
_entity.id
_entity.type
_entity.pdbx_description
1 polymer ?
#
loop_
_entity_poly.entity_id
_entity_poly.type
_entity_poly.pdbx_seq_one_letter_code
_entity_poly.pdbx_strand_id
1 'polypeptide(L)'
;MKEVLLNADLPVCRLKFDLQTQYSAQDAYAKVYKNGVAIGIQRFEGDSSWETFSQDFAGFESGDLIQIWAYSTNAASEARVKNMRFYYSNFMISIAGFGIVTADELEMTEDATISVTNQDP
;
A
#
# COMPACT_ATOMS: atom_id res chain seq x y z
N MET A 1 -7.14 -4.27 10.71
CA MET A 1 -5.76 -3.94 10.32
C MET A 1 -5.39 -4.73 9.08
N LYS A 2 -4.60 -4.14 8.17
CA LYS A 2 -3.92 -4.85 7.08
C LYS A 2 -2.45 -4.45 7.10
N GLU A 3 -1.54 -5.36 6.77
CA GLU A 3 -0.10 -5.10 6.75
C GLU A 3 0.62 -5.90 5.68
N VAL A 4 1.76 -5.36 5.23
CA VAL A 4 2.67 -5.96 4.25
C VAL A 4 4.10 -5.62 4.65
N LEU A 5 4.95 -6.64 4.72
CA LEU A 5 6.40 -6.46 4.83
C LEU A 5 6.97 -6.28 3.41
N LEU A 6 7.70 -5.18 3.18
CA LEU A 6 8.36 -4.95 1.90
C LEU A 6 9.63 -5.80 1.79
N ASN A 7 9.87 -6.36 0.60
CA ASN A 7 11.08 -7.10 0.24
C ASN A 7 11.94 -6.36 -0.81
N ALA A 8 11.63 -5.09 -1.07
CA ALA A 8 12.32 -4.25 -2.02
C ALA A 8 12.25 -2.79 -1.59
N ASP A 9 13.24 -2.01 -2.01
CA ASP A 9 13.23 -0.56 -1.85
C ASP A 9 12.26 0.06 -2.84
N LEU A 10 11.39 0.96 -2.35
CA LEU A 10 10.46 1.73 -3.18
C LEU A 10 10.76 3.22 -3.00
N PRO A 11 11.63 3.82 -3.84
CA PRO A 11 12.02 5.23 -3.74
C PRO A 11 10.82 6.16 -3.78
N VAL A 12 9.86 5.87 -4.66
CA VAL A 12 8.54 6.51 -4.73
C VAL A 12 7.50 5.43 -5.02
N CYS A 13 6.41 5.43 -4.28
CA CYS A 13 5.27 4.56 -4.53
C CYS A 13 3.95 5.27 -4.25
N ARG A 14 2.90 4.84 -4.93
CA ARG A 14 1.52 5.19 -4.64
C ARG A 14 0.85 4.02 -3.95
N LEU A 15 0.42 4.22 -2.71
CA LEU A 15 -0.38 3.27 -1.98
C LEU A 15 -1.86 3.58 -2.21
N LYS A 16 -2.63 2.55 -2.60
CA LYS A 16 -4.08 2.59 -2.65
C LYS A 16 -4.67 1.55 -1.72
N PHE A 17 -5.84 1.86 -1.15
CA PHE A 17 -6.64 0.91 -0.39
C PHE A 17 -8.09 1.34 -0.40
N ASP A 18 -8.98 0.39 -0.16
CA ASP A 18 -10.41 0.65 -0.07
C ASP A 18 -10.82 0.65 1.40
N LEU A 19 -11.67 1.60 1.78
CA LEU A 19 -12.24 1.73 3.12
C LEU A 19 -13.76 1.78 3.01
N GLN A 20 -14.46 1.16 3.97
CA GLN A 20 -15.89 1.36 4.18
C GLN A 20 -16.22 1.25 5.66
N THR A 21 -17.42 1.70 6.00
CA THR A 21 -18.08 1.32 7.25
C THR A 21 -18.81 -0.02 7.09
N GLN A 22 -19.22 -0.63 8.19
CA GLN A 22 -20.10 -1.81 8.14
C GLN A 22 -21.53 -1.45 7.74
N TYR A 23 -22.02 -0.29 8.19
CA TYR A 23 -23.37 0.22 7.94
C TYR A 23 -23.32 1.69 7.54
N SER A 24 -24.24 2.15 6.70
CA SER A 24 -24.31 3.55 6.28
C SER A 24 -24.53 4.51 7.46
N ALA A 25 -24.06 5.75 7.31
CA ALA A 25 -24.08 6.80 8.33
C ALA A 25 -23.33 6.46 9.63
N GLN A 26 -22.31 5.62 9.52
CA GLN A 26 -21.34 5.33 10.59
C GLN A 26 -20.01 5.99 10.25
N ASP A 27 -19.01 5.82 11.10
CA ASP A 27 -17.67 6.35 10.87
C ASP A 27 -16.65 5.23 10.68
N ALA A 28 -15.84 5.34 9.63
CA ALA A 28 -14.66 4.53 9.44
C ALA A 28 -13.48 5.45 9.19
N TYR A 29 -12.46 5.33 10.02
CA TYR A 29 -11.19 6.03 9.86
C TYR A 29 -10.09 5.05 9.50
N ALA A 30 -9.13 5.51 8.68
CA ALA A 30 -7.93 4.74 8.39
C ALA A 30 -6.71 5.64 8.25
N LYS A 31 -5.54 5.11 8.63
CA LYS A 31 -4.25 5.82 8.46
C LYS A 31 -3.14 4.82 8.15
N VAL A 32 -2.18 5.27 7.33
CA VAL A 32 -1.02 4.47 6.90
C VAL A 32 0.13 4.67 7.90
N TYR A 33 0.78 3.56 8.25
CA TYR A 33 1.94 3.49 9.14
C TYR A 33 3.10 2.77 8.44
N LYS A 34 4.33 3.17 8.79
CA LYS A 34 5.58 2.47 8.47
C LYS A 34 6.27 2.13 9.79
N ASN A 35 6.53 0.85 10.03
CA ASN A 35 7.18 0.36 11.26
C ASN A 35 6.49 0.86 12.54
N GLY A 36 5.16 0.85 12.56
CA GLY A 36 4.35 1.35 13.68
C GLY A 36 4.27 2.88 13.81
N VAL A 37 4.92 3.66 12.95
CA VAL A 37 4.87 5.14 12.95
C VAL A 37 3.92 5.65 11.88
N ALA A 38 3.00 6.53 12.26
CA ALA A 38 2.02 7.09 11.33
C ALA A 38 2.69 8.01 10.28
N ILE A 39 2.49 7.72 9.00
CA ILE A 39 3.06 8.49 7.87
C ILE A 39 2.00 9.05 6.92
N GLY A 40 0.80 8.46 6.91
CA GLY A 40 -0.28 8.85 6.00
C GLY A 40 -1.17 9.97 6.54
N ILE A 41 -2.00 10.52 5.66
CA ILE A 41 -3.13 11.38 6.04
C ILE A 41 -4.25 10.47 6.59
N GLN A 42 -4.93 10.91 7.65
CA GLN A 42 -6.12 10.20 8.15
C GLN A 42 -7.25 10.30 7.13
N ARG A 43 -7.79 9.15 6.72
CA ARG A 43 -8.95 9.02 5.84
C ARG A 43 -10.21 8.77 6.66
N PHE A 44 -11.34 9.13 6.07
CA PHE A 44 -12.68 8.96 6.65
C PHE A 44 -13.62 8.48 5.53
N GLU A 45 -14.47 7.51 5.85
CA GLU A 45 -15.60 7.08 5.05
C GLU A 45 -16.84 6.96 5.95
N GLY A 46 -17.99 7.41 5.45
CA GLY A 46 -19.26 7.45 6.17
C GLY A 46 -20.31 6.47 5.67
N ASP A 47 -20.07 5.83 4.53
CA ASP A 47 -20.97 4.88 3.89
C ASP A 47 -20.46 3.44 3.98
N SER A 48 -21.42 2.52 3.87
CA SER A 48 -21.22 1.10 3.66
C SER A 48 -20.66 0.73 2.28
N SER A 49 -20.56 1.72 1.38
CA SER A 49 -19.93 1.57 0.06
C SER A 49 -18.41 1.68 0.17
N TRP A 50 -17.70 0.92 -0.67
CA TRP A 50 -16.24 0.97 -0.71
C TRP A 50 -15.73 2.22 -1.41
N GLU A 51 -14.95 3.04 -0.72
CA GLU A 51 -14.25 4.19 -1.27
C GLU A 51 -12.75 3.90 -1.41
N THR A 52 -12.16 4.23 -2.55
CA THR A 52 -10.72 4.02 -2.81
C THR A 52 -9.91 5.27 -2.43
N PHE A 53 -9.04 5.12 -1.44
CA PHE A 53 -8.06 6.15 -1.09
C PHE A 53 -6.73 5.89 -1.80
N SER A 54 -6.04 6.98 -2.16
CA SER A 54 -4.75 6.97 -2.85
C SER A 54 -3.83 8.03 -2.24
N GLN A 55 -2.58 7.66 -1.94
CA GLN A 55 -1.56 8.58 -1.45
C GLN A 55 -0.16 8.17 -1.93
N ASP A 56 0.65 9.15 -2.29
CA ASP A 56 2.05 8.96 -2.69
C ASP A 56 2.97 9.03 -1.46
N PHE A 57 3.94 8.13 -1.41
CA PHE A 57 4.96 8.01 -0.38
C PHE A 57 6.34 7.82 -1.03
N ALA A 58 7.38 8.18 -0.29
CA ALA A 58 8.77 8.03 -0.72
C ALA A 58 9.62 7.46 0.43
N GLY A 59 10.78 6.88 0.08
CA GLY A 59 11.74 6.37 1.06
C GLY A 59 11.26 5.13 1.80
N PHE A 60 10.59 4.21 1.11
CA PHE A 60 10.36 2.86 1.61
C PHE A 60 11.56 1.98 1.27
N GLU A 61 11.96 1.16 2.23
CA GLU A 61 13.14 0.32 2.18
C GLU A 61 12.71 -1.14 2.39
N SER A 62 13.47 -2.07 1.83
CA SER A 62 13.29 -3.49 2.09
C SER A 62 13.37 -3.76 3.60
N GLY A 63 12.40 -4.51 4.12
CA GLY A 63 12.23 -4.76 5.56
C GLY A 63 11.26 -3.81 6.26
N ASP A 64 10.77 -2.76 5.60
CA ASP A 64 9.72 -1.92 6.17
C ASP A 64 8.39 -2.69 6.28
N LEU A 65 7.76 -2.60 7.45
CA LEU A 65 6.39 -3.05 7.67
C LEU A 65 5.43 -1.89 7.39
N ILE A 66 4.68 -1.98 6.29
CA ILE A 66 3.64 -1.00 5.94
C ILE A 66 2.30 -1.50 6.43
N GLN A 67 1.58 -0.67 7.18
CA GLN A 67 0.35 -1.05 7.84
C GLN A 67 -0.76 -0.04 7.55
N ILE A 68 -1.99 -0.53 7.38
CA ILE A 68 -3.20 0.28 7.40
C ILE A 68 -3.94 -0.06 8.70
N TRP A 69 -3.94 0.91 9.60
CA TRP A 69 -4.74 0.85 10.81
C TRP A 69 -6.08 1.52 10.55
N ALA A 70 -7.17 0.83 10.85
CA ALA A 70 -8.52 1.32 10.65
C ALA A 70 -9.37 1.07 11.88
N TYR A 71 -10.25 2.01 12.18
CA TYR A 71 -11.09 2.01 13.37
C TYR A 71 -12.40 2.77 13.14
N SER A 72 -13.40 2.44 13.94
CA SER A 72 -14.68 3.15 14.08
C SER A 72 -14.74 3.69 15.51
N THR A 73 -15.37 4.85 15.72
CA THR A 73 -15.66 5.34 17.08
C THR A 73 -16.96 4.77 17.62
N ASN A 74 -17.84 4.23 16.76
CA ASN A 74 -19.01 3.47 17.18
C ASN A 74 -18.66 2.00 17.46
N ALA A 75 -18.86 1.54 18.69
CA ALA A 75 -18.62 0.16 19.11
C ALA A 75 -19.49 -0.89 18.39
N ALA A 76 -20.61 -0.49 17.79
CA ALA A 76 -21.51 -1.35 17.03
C ALA A 76 -21.19 -1.41 15.52
N SER A 77 -20.18 -0.68 15.05
CA SER A 77 -19.77 -0.62 13.65
C SER A 77 -18.28 -0.91 13.50
N GLU A 78 -17.93 -1.70 12.49
CA GLU A 78 -16.55 -1.98 12.13
C GLU A 78 -16.09 -1.09 10.96
N ALA A 79 -14.85 -0.58 11.04
CA ALA A 79 -14.16 -0.05 9.88
C ALA A 79 -13.47 -1.19 9.13
N ARG A 80 -13.71 -1.28 7.82
CA ARG A 80 -13.21 -2.39 6.98
C ARG A 80 -12.27 -1.88 5.92
N VAL A 81 -11.17 -2.61 5.70
CA VAL A 81 -10.15 -2.27 4.70
C VAL A 81 -9.87 -3.46 3.79
N LYS A 82 -9.75 -3.22 2.49
CA LYS A 82 -9.32 -4.21 1.50
C LYS A 82 -8.47 -3.57 0.39
N ASN A 83 -8.01 -4.40 -0.55
CA ASN A 83 -7.34 -3.98 -1.78
C ASN A 83 -6.15 -3.03 -1.54
N MET A 84 -5.33 -3.34 -0.53
CA MET A 84 -4.06 -2.67 -0.30
C MET A 84 -3.12 -2.97 -1.47
N ARG A 85 -2.79 -1.93 -2.25
CA ARG A 85 -2.08 -2.03 -3.53
C ARG A 85 -0.98 -0.99 -3.60
N PHE A 86 0.21 -1.42 -3.99
CA PHE A 86 1.33 -0.52 -4.26
C PHE A 86 1.49 -0.36 -5.77
N TYR A 87 1.59 0.88 -6.22
CA TYR A 87 1.95 1.23 -7.59
C TYR A 87 3.29 1.94 -7.54
N TYR A 88 4.30 1.32 -8.12
CA TYR A 88 5.65 1.86 -8.15
C TYR A 88 6.23 1.61 -9.53
N SER A 89 7.28 2.36 -9.85
CA SER A 89 8.09 2.12 -11.03
C SER A 89 9.50 1.81 -10.57
N ASN A 90 10.09 0.76 -11.10
CA ASN A 90 11.51 0.44 -10.89
C ASN A 90 12.44 1.38 -11.70
N PHE A 91 11.88 2.38 -12.41
CA PHE A 91 12.67 3.36 -13.11
C PHE A 91 13.29 4.35 -12.12
N MET A 92 14.52 4.08 -11.72
CA MET A 92 15.42 5.11 -11.19
C MET A 92 16.60 5.28 -12.14
N ILE A 93 16.55 6.33 -12.95
CA ILE A 93 17.72 6.87 -13.64
C ILE A 93 18.51 7.65 -12.58
N SER A 94 19.73 7.21 -12.32
CA SER A 94 20.77 8.02 -11.65
C SER A 94 21.07 9.24 -12.51
N ILE A 95 20.80 10.46 -12.02
CA ILE A 95 21.44 11.67 -12.53
C ILE A 95 22.05 12.44 -11.35
N ALA A 96 23.16 11.92 -10.86
CA ALA A 96 24.26 12.70 -10.30
C ALA A 96 25.56 11.86 -10.40
N GLY A 97 26.03 11.65 -11.63
CA GLY A 97 27.44 11.30 -11.90
C GLY A 97 27.83 9.84 -12.13
N PHE A 98 26.91 8.87 -12.14
CA PHE A 98 27.26 7.46 -12.47
C PHE A 98 26.26 6.84 -13.47
N GLY A 99 26.83 6.09 -14.42
CA GLY A 99 26.29 5.77 -15.74
C GLY A 99 24.92 5.09 -15.78
N ILE A 100 24.18 5.45 -16.82
CA ILE A 100 22.94 4.82 -17.23
C ILE A 100 23.30 3.50 -17.90
N VAL A 101 22.98 2.37 -17.27
CA VAL A 101 22.81 1.12 -18.00
C VAL A 101 21.32 1.03 -18.34
N THR A 102 20.94 1.51 -19.52
CA THR A 102 19.72 1.01 -20.14
C THR A 102 20.00 -0.45 -20.43
N ALA A 103 19.44 -1.36 -19.64
CA ALA A 103 19.34 -2.74 -20.07
C ALA A 103 18.49 -2.73 -21.33
N ASP A 104 19.19 -2.73 -22.45
CA ASP A 104 18.73 -3.26 -23.72
C ASP A 104 18.11 -4.64 -23.42
N GLU A 105 16.89 -4.82 -23.89
CA GLU A 105 16.03 -6.00 -23.70
C GLU A 105 15.46 -6.22 -22.28
N LEU A 106 14.13 -6.08 -22.19
CA LEU A 106 13.33 -6.55 -21.06
C LEU A 106 13.41 -8.09 -21.01
N GLU A 107 14.35 -8.65 -20.26
CA GLU A 107 14.28 -10.06 -19.92
C GLU A 107 13.08 -10.29 -18.99
N MET A 108 12.02 -10.90 -19.52
CA MET A 108 11.04 -11.58 -18.68
C MET A 108 11.68 -12.85 -18.13
N THR A 109 12.43 -12.72 -17.04
CA THR A 109 12.78 -13.88 -16.23
C THR A 109 11.56 -14.21 -15.37
N GLU A 110 10.90 -15.33 -15.68
CA GLU A 110 9.99 -15.99 -14.74
C GLU A 110 10.83 -16.41 -13.53
N ASP A 111 10.84 -15.58 -12.48
CA ASP A 111 11.51 -15.89 -11.24
C ASP A 111 10.76 -17.02 -10.53
N ALA A 112 11.28 -18.24 -10.68
CA ALA A 112 10.74 -19.46 -10.08
C ALA A 112 10.74 -19.46 -8.53
N THR A 113 11.30 -18.44 -7.88
CA THR A 113 11.25 -18.28 -6.41
C THR A 113 10.07 -17.45 -5.93
N ILE A 114 9.38 -16.73 -6.84
CA ILE A 114 8.14 -16.01 -6.52
C ILE A 114 6.99 -17.01 -6.61
N SER A 115 6.70 -17.66 -5.49
CA SER A 115 5.49 -18.46 -5.31
C SER A 115 4.24 -17.62 -5.62
N VAL A 116 3.61 -17.88 -6.78
CA VAL A 116 2.25 -17.40 -7.12
C VAL A 116 1.14 -18.13 -6.36
N THR A 117 1.49 -19.02 -5.42
CA THR A 117 0.53 -19.75 -4.59
C THR A 117 0.02 -18.89 -3.43
N ASN A 118 -0.97 -18.04 -3.71
CA ASN A 118 -2.15 -17.79 -2.85
C ASN A 118 -3.14 -16.84 -3.54
N GLN A 119 -3.56 -17.19 -4.76
CA GLN A 119 -4.79 -16.66 -5.35
C GLN A 119 -5.75 -17.84 -5.44
N ASP A 120 -6.35 -18.21 -4.30
CA ASP A 120 -7.59 -18.98 -4.31
C ASP A 120 -8.75 -17.99 -4.57
N PRO A 121 -9.83 -18.43 -5.26
CA PRO A 121 -10.83 -17.56 -5.89
C PRO A 121 -11.72 -16.77 -4.93
#